data_AF-A0A315QZQ4-F1
#
_entry.id   AF-A0A315QZQ4-F1
#
_cell.length_a   1.000
_cell.length_b   1.000
_cell.length_c   1.000
_cell.angle_alpha   90.00
_cell.angle_beta   90.00
_cell.angle_gamma   90.00
#
_symmetry.space_group_name_H-M   'P 1'
#
loop_
_entity.id
_entity.type
_entity.pdbx_description
1 polymer ?
#
loop_
_entity_poly.entity_id
_entity_poly.type
_entity_poly.pdbx_seq_one_letter_code
_entity_poly.pdbx_strand_id
1 'polypeptide(L)'
;KGVIINNISSPHHFELLKKAIKDKMSDLIVLGYLPKNQDLELPERHLGLVPVSESSELKAYSQKLVELMEKYIDIEQVIEISQVESENLLKNNLAIKSTIKNIKIGLASDQAFNFYYQINLDLLKAAGAKIVEFSPLTDSRLPEVDAVYLGGGFPESFLQELAANREFKSDFKEKVKQGLPAYAECGGLMYFCRQVKDFEGKEFQMLDLLPAEIEMTSKLQEMGYREVEASADNLLFKKGEKARGHVFHYSRISKIDQKVKRSYNYRKKEEGYSSLDNILASYIHLHFASNLQIVKNYLEKALIYKKSRGA
;
A
#
# COMPACT_ATOMS: atom_id res chain seq x y z
N LYS A 1 -9.15 8.88 -26.35
CA LYS A 1 -9.50 7.73 -25.48
C LYS A 1 -9.47 6.48 -26.33
N GLY A 2 -9.07 5.33 -25.80
CA GLY A 2 -9.06 4.10 -26.57
C GLY A 2 -9.46 2.89 -25.73
N VAL A 3 -9.75 1.80 -26.42
CA VAL A 3 -10.22 0.54 -25.83
C VAL A 3 -9.40 -0.63 -26.37
N ILE A 4 -9.01 -1.52 -25.46
CA ILE A 4 -8.43 -2.83 -25.76
C ILE A 4 -9.46 -3.87 -25.34
N ILE A 5 -9.77 -4.82 -26.21
CA ILE A 5 -10.80 -5.83 -25.96
C ILE A 5 -10.13 -7.14 -25.55
N ASN A 6 -10.46 -7.69 -24.38
CA ASN A 6 -9.90 -8.98 -23.96
C ASN A 6 -10.80 -10.18 -24.34
N ASN A 7 -10.25 -11.39 -24.21
CA ASN A 7 -10.98 -12.66 -24.40
C ASN A 7 -11.63 -12.83 -25.78
N ILE A 8 -10.98 -12.37 -26.84
CA ILE A 8 -11.47 -12.55 -28.21
C ILE A 8 -11.26 -13.99 -28.68
N SER A 9 -12.35 -14.68 -29.01
CA SER A 9 -12.34 -16.05 -29.52
C SER A 9 -11.80 -16.21 -30.95
N SER A 10 -11.88 -15.18 -31.81
CA SER A 10 -11.41 -15.25 -33.20
C SER A 10 -11.25 -13.85 -33.84
N PRO A 11 -10.49 -13.72 -34.95
CA PRO A 11 -10.40 -12.46 -35.69
C PRO A 11 -11.77 -11.94 -36.15
N HIS A 12 -12.69 -12.84 -36.53
CA HIS A 12 -14.05 -12.45 -36.91
C HIS A 12 -14.84 -11.83 -35.74
N HIS A 13 -14.70 -12.41 -34.54
CA HIS A 13 -15.31 -11.86 -33.34
C HIS A 13 -14.77 -10.45 -33.03
N PHE A 14 -13.47 -10.23 -33.20
CA PHE A 14 -12.88 -8.90 -33.06
C PHE A 14 -13.48 -7.89 -34.04
N GLU A 15 -13.56 -8.23 -35.34
CA GLU A 15 -14.11 -7.31 -36.35
C GLU A 15 -15.57 -6.94 -36.09
N LEU A 16 -16.38 -7.88 -35.60
CA LEU A 16 -17.77 -7.61 -35.17
C LEU A 16 -17.82 -6.57 -34.04
N LEU A 17 -17.00 -6.74 -33.00
CA LEU A 17 -16.96 -5.82 -31.87
C LEU A 17 -16.37 -4.47 -32.27
N LYS A 18 -15.30 -4.47 -33.08
CA LYS A 18 -14.68 -3.26 -33.60
C LYS A 18 -15.67 -2.41 -34.39
N LYS A 19 -16.47 -3.05 -35.26
CA LYS A 19 -17.55 -2.39 -35.99
C LYS A 19 -18.62 -1.84 -35.04
N ALA A 20 -19.10 -2.64 -34.10
CA ALA A 20 -20.13 -2.20 -33.15
C ALA A 20 -19.67 -1.01 -32.29
N ILE A 21 -18.41 -1.01 -31.82
CA ILE A 21 -17.82 0.10 -31.08
C ILE A 21 -17.72 1.34 -31.96
N LYS A 22 -17.21 1.19 -33.19
CA LYS A 22 -17.12 2.31 -34.14
C LYS A 22 -18.48 2.93 -34.45
N ASP A 23 -19.52 2.11 -34.60
CA ASP A 23 -20.88 2.55 -34.94
C ASP A 23 -21.61 3.22 -33.75
N LYS A 24 -21.28 2.85 -32.50
CA LYS A 24 -21.99 3.31 -31.29
C LYS A 24 -21.20 4.30 -30.44
N MET A 25 -19.88 4.31 -30.56
CA MET A 25 -18.92 5.06 -29.72
C MET A 25 -17.80 5.61 -30.61
N SER A 26 -18.14 6.57 -31.46
CA SER A 26 -17.21 7.12 -32.46
C SER A 26 -16.01 7.87 -31.87
N ASP A 27 -16.04 8.20 -30.58
CA ASP A 27 -14.96 8.86 -29.82
C ASP A 27 -13.93 7.88 -29.24
N LEU A 28 -14.18 6.56 -29.34
CA LEU A 28 -13.27 5.52 -28.88
C LEU A 28 -12.49 4.92 -30.03
N ILE A 29 -11.17 4.93 -29.87
CA ILE A 29 -10.26 4.24 -30.79
C ILE A 29 -10.10 2.79 -30.31
N VAL A 30 -10.39 1.83 -31.19
CA VAL A 30 -10.14 0.41 -30.90
C VAL A 30 -8.67 0.13 -31.17
N LEU A 31 -7.90 0.02 -30.09
CA LEU A 31 -6.43 -0.09 -30.11
C LEU A 31 -5.96 -1.51 -30.43
N GLY A 32 -6.85 -2.49 -30.33
CA GLY A 32 -6.51 -3.89 -30.55
C GLY A 32 -7.29 -4.82 -29.64
N TYR A 33 -6.81 -6.05 -29.53
CA TYR A 33 -7.45 -7.06 -28.70
C TYR A 33 -6.45 -8.02 -28.05
N LEU A 34 -6.91 -8.81 -27.09
CA LEU A 34 -6.20 -9.98 -26.59
C LEU A 34 -7.05 -11.21 -26.88
N PRO A 35 -6.49 -12.24 -27.54
CA PRO A 35 -7.21 -13.48 -27.77
C PRO A 35 -7.48 -14.18 -26.44
N LYS A 36 -8.48 -15.05 -26.41
CA LYS A 36 -8.61 -16.00 -25.30
C LYS A 36 -7.42 -16.95 -25.34
N ASN A 37 -6.49 -16.83 -24.40
CA ASN A 37 -5.32 -17.68 -24.32
C ASN A 37 -5.35 -18.49 -23.01
N GLN A 38 -5.47 -19.82 -23.14
CA GLN A 38 -5.51 -20.74 -21.99
C GLN A 38 -4.11 -20.96 -21.38
N ASP A 39 -3.04 -20.63 -22.11
CA ASP A 39 -1.65 -20.80 -21.65
C ASP A 39 -1.12 -19.59 -20.87
N LEU A 40 -1.98 -18.59 -20.62
CA LEU A 40 -1.70 -17.40 -19.82
C LEU A 40 -2.52 -17.42 -18.52
N GLU A 41 -2.36 -18.46 -17.71
CA GLU A 41 -2.82 -18.40 -16.32
C GLU A 41 -1.76 -17.69 -15.49
N LEU A 42 -2.15 -16.56 -14.86
CA LEU A 42 -1.33 -15.95 -13.81
C LEU A 42 -1.27 -16.95 -12.65
N PRO A 43 -0.08 -17.33 -12.18
CA PRO A 43 0.00 -18.14 -10.98
C PRO A 43 -0.64 -17.36 -9.82
N GLU A 44 -1.72 -17.90 -9.28
CA GLU A 44 -2.38 -17.37 -8.10
C GLU A 44 -1.69 -17.93 -6.85
N ARG A 45 -1.42 -17.08 -5.85
CA ARG A 45 -1.25 -17.55 -4.45
C ARG A 45 -2.62 -17.51 -3.79
N HIS A 46 -2.76 -18.27 -2.69
CA HIS A 46 -3.98 -18.36 -1.87
C HIS A 46 -4.64 -17.02 -1.48
N LEU A 47 -3.94 -15.87 -1.61
CA LEU A 47 -4.37 -14.54 -1.16
C LEU A 47 -4.15 -13.41 -2.18
N GLY A 48 -3.76 -13.72 -3.43
CA GLY A 48 -3.52 -12.70 -4.46
C GLY A 48 -2.51 -13.11 -5.53
N LEU A 49 -2.09 -12.12 -6.34
CA LEU A 49 -1.07 -12.31 -7.37
C LEU A 49 0.31 -12.55 -6.74
N VAL A 50 1.11 -13.45 -7.32
CA VAL A 50 2.51 -13.68 -6.91
C VAL A 50 3.31 -12.37 -7.08
N PRO A 51 4.01 -11.86 -6.05
CA PRO A 51 4.94 -10.74 -6.19
C PRO A 51 5.99 -11.03 -7.26
N VAL A 52 6.30 -10.02 -8.09
CA VAL A 52 7.24 -10.10 -9.22
C VAL A 52 8.65 -10.58 -8.83
N SER A 53 9.00 -10.52 -7.54
CA SER A 53 10.33 -10.86 -7.04
C SER A 53 10.69 -12.35 -7.07
N GLU A 54 9.76 -13.25 -7.37
CA GLU A 54 10.00 -14.70 -7.24
C GLU A 54 9.37 -15.50 -8.38
N SER A 55 10.15 -15.78 -9.43
CA SER A 55 10.18 -17.02 -10.24
C SER A 55 10.64 -16.76 -11.68
N SER A 56 11.43 -17.69 -12.23
CA SER A 56 11.68 -17.78 -13.69
C SER A 56 10.40 -17.94 -14.50
N GLU A 57 9.36 -18.50 -13.88
CA GLU A 57 8.02 -18.70 -14.43
C GLU A 57 7.33 -17.36 -14.75
N LEU A 58 7.41 -16.38 -13.85
CA LEU A 58 6.88 -15.02 -14.11
C LEU A 58 7.60 -14.34 -15.27
N LYS A 59 8.91 -14.54 -15.43
CA LYS A 59 9.65 -13.98 -16.59
C LYS A 59 9.16 -14.58 -17.91
N ALA A 60 8.97 -15.89 -17.97
CA ALA A 60 8.44 -16.56 -19.16
C ALA A 60 6.99 -16.13 -19.45
N TYR A 61 6.17 -15.97 -18.39
CA TYR A 61 4.82 -15.43 -18.49
C TYR A 61 4.82 -13.99 -19.04
N SER A 62 5.65 -13.10 -18.49
CA SER A 62 5.80 -11.72 -18.97
C SER A 62 6.24 -11.66 -20.43
N GLN A 63 7.19 -12.51 -20.85
CA GLN A 63 7.64 -12.54 -22.24
C GLN A 63 6.50 -12.91 -23.20
N LYS A 64 5.71 -13.94 -22.86
CA LYS A 64 4.51 -14.29 -23.65
C LYS A 64 3.49 -13.16 -23.71
N LEU A 65 3.29 -12.43 -22.62
CA LEU A 65 2.41 -11.26 -22.60
C LEU A 65 2.91 -10.16 -23.54
N VAL A 66 4.21 -9.86 -23.53
CA VAL A 66 4.82 -8.88 -24.44
C VAL A 66 4.55 -9.27 -25.89
N GLU A 67 4.85 -10.52 -26.27
CA GLU A 67 4.64 -11.02 -27.63
C GLU A 67 3.17 -10.90 -28.08
N LEU A 68 2.23 -11.16 -27.17
CA LEU A 68 0.79 -11.04 -27.48
C LEU A 68 0.34 -9.59 -27.57
N MET A 69 0.84 -8.72 -26.70
CA MET A 69 0.54 -7.29 -26.75
C MET A 69 1.07 -6.67 -28.04
N GLU A 70 2.34 -6.91 -28.40
CA GLU A 70 2.96 -6.41 -29.64
C GLU A 70 2.25 -6.93 -30.89
N LYS A 71 1.72 -8.17 -30.84
CA LYS A 71 1.02 -8.77 -31.98
C LYS A 71 -0.39 -8.24 -32.19
N TYR A 72 -1.12 -7.97 -31.11
CA TYR A 72 -2.57 -7.73 -31.19
C TYR A 72 -3.02 -6.34 -30.74
N ILE A 73 -2.10 -5.50 -30.23
CA ILE A 73 -2.37 -4.13 -29.76
C ILE A 73 -1.45 -3.17 -30.50
N ASP A 74 -2.02 -2.07 -30.98
CA ASP A 74 -1.29 -0.93 -31.55
C ASP A 74 -0.63 -0.13 -30.43
N ILE A 75 0.62 -0.49 -30.09
CA ILE A 75 1.37 0.08 -28.98
C ILE A 75 1.75 1.53 -29.26
N GLU A 76 2.08 1.86 -30.49
CA GLU A 76 2.37 3.22 -30.94
C GLU A 76 1.17 4.14 -30.69
N GLN A 77 -0.03 3.69 -31.06
CA GLN A 77 -1.25 4.45 -30.82
C GLN A 77 -1.60 4.54 -29.33
N VAL A 78 -1.35 3.49 -28.54
CA VAL A 78 -1.47 3.57 -27.07
C VAL A 78 -0.58 4.68 -26.53
N ILE A 79 0.69 4.74 -26.94
CA ILE A 79 1.63 5.77 -26.51
C ILE A 79 1.11 7.15 -26.91
N GLU A 80 0.75 7.35 -28.18
CA GLU A 80 0.25 8.62 -28.70
C GLU A 80 -0.94 9.15 -27.89
N ILE A 81 -1.96 8.32 -27.64
CA ILE A 81 -3.15 8.77 -26.91
C ILE A 81 -2.92 8.90 -25.40
N SER A 82 -1.87 8.28 -24.87
CA SER A 82 -1.51 8.32 -23.44
C SER A 82 -0.71 9.56 -23.07
N GLN A 83 -0.21 10.31 -24.06
CA GLN A 83 0.46 11.58 -23.84
C GLN A 83 -0.54 12.61 -23.30
N VAL A 84 -0.64 12.67 -21.98
CA VAL A 84 -1.29 13.75 -21.24
C VAL A 84 -0.18 14.67 -20.75
N GLU A 85 -0.39 15.99 -20.76
CA GLU A 85 0.49 16.96 -20.07
C GLU A 85 0.52 16.67 -18.56
N SER A 86 1.33 15.68 -18.16
CA SER A 86 1.39 15.13 -16.81
C SER A 86 2.13 16.06 -15.84
N GLU A 87 2.99 16.94 -16.35
CA GLU A 87 3.87 17.78 -15.53
C GLU A 87 3.12 18.77 -14.62
N ASN A 88 1.91 19.21 -15.00
CA ASN A 88 1.18 20.22 -14.24
C ASN A 88 0.40 19.66 -13.04
N LEU A 89 0.04 18.37 -13.04
CA LEU A 89 -0.77 17.78 -11.97
C LEU A 89 0.00 17.61 -10.65
N LEU A 90 1.28 17.25 -10.73
CA LEU A 90 2.14 17.17 -9.54
C LEU A 90 2.55 18.58 -9.09
N LYS A 91 3.04 19.43 -10.00
CA LYS A 91 3.53 20.79 -9.68
C LYS A 91 2.45 21.70 -9.06
N ASN A 92 1.20 21.64 -9.55
CA ASN A 92 0.12 22.50 -9.05
C ASN A 92 -0.49 22.00 -7.72
N ASN A 93 -0.53 20.68 -7.49
CA ASN A 93 -1.01 20.12 -6.23
C ASN A 93 0.05 20.20 -5.11
N LEU A 94 1.33 20.25 -5.46
CA LEU A 94 2.46 20.29 -4.51
C LEU A 94 2.86 21.70 -4.07
N ALA A 95 1.90 22.65 -3.99
CA ALA A 95 2.13 23.93 -3.31
C ALA A 95 2.45 23.77 -1.79
N ILE A 96 2.73 22.56 -1.32
CA ILE A 96 3.59 22.27 -0.18
C ILE A 96 5.04 22.70 -0.53
N LYS A 97 5.27 24.01 -0.70
CA LYS A 97 6.63 24.58 -0.66
C LYS A 97 7.18 24.30 0.73
N SER A 98 7.94 23.21 0.88
CA SER A 98 8.31 22.71 2.20
C SER A 98 9.34 23.63 2.87
N THR A 99 8.94 24.15 4.03
CA THR A 99 9.84 24.69 5.07
C THR A 99 10.52 23.56 5.85
N ILE A 100 10.08 22.30 5.67
CA ILE A 100 10.55 21.13 6.41
C ILE A 100 11.55 20.36 5.55
N LYS A 101 12.84 20.66 5.73
CA LYS A 101 13.94 19.99 5.01
C LYS A 101 14.62 18.92 5.87
N ASN A 102 15.18 17.93 5.20
CA ASN A 102 16.05 16.89 5.78
C ASN A 102 15.34 15.93 6.76
N ILE A 103 14.06 15.63 6.56
CA ILE A 103 13.37 14.57 7.29
C ILE A 103 13.65 13.23 6.61
N LYS A 104 14.03 12.21 7.38
CA LYS A 104 14.20 10.83 6.91
C LYS A 104 12.99 9.99 7.30
N ILE A 105 12.31 9.39 6.33
CA ILE A 105 11.22 8.44 6.58
C ILE A 105 11.75 7.04 6.31
N GLY A 106 11.73 6.19 7.34
CA GLY A 106 11.99 4.77 7.20
C GLY A 106 10.83 4.10 6.49
N LEU A 107 11.09 3.42 5.38
CA LEU A 107 10.09 2.64 4.64
C LEU A 107 10.44 1.16 4.76
N ALA A 108 9.54 0.34 5.31
CA ALA A 108 9.74 -1.11 5.27
C ALA A 108 9.65 -1.59 3.82
N SER A 109 10.70 -2.20 3.27
CA SER A 109 10.75 -2.59 1.87
C SER A 109 11.40 -3.96 1.75
N ASP A 110 10.57 -5.01 1.74
CA ASP A 110 11.00 -6.41 1.57
C ASP A 110 9.84 -7.31 1.08
N GLN A 111 10.03 -8.62 1.10
CA GLN A 111 9.01 -9.59 0.65
C GLN A 111 7.74 -9.56 1.53
N ALA A 112 7.84 -9.18 2.80
CA ALA A 112 6.71 -9.07 3.71
C ALA A 112 6.00 -7.71 3.57
N PHE A 113 6.72 -6.64 3.24
CA PHE A 113 6.19 -5.27 3.14
C PHE A 113 6.59 -4.62 1.81
N ASN A 114 5.70 -4.70 0.81
CA ASN A 114 5.96 -4.18 -0.54
C ASN A 114 4.74 -3.52 -1.21
N PHE A 115 3.64 -3.31 -0.49
CA PHE A 115 2.47 -2.64 -1.04
C PHE A 115 2.43 -1.17 -0.64
N TYR A 116 2.71 -0.32 -1.63
CA TYR A 116 2.72 1.13 -1.48
C TYR A 116 2.07 1.81 -2.68
N TYR A 117 1.35 2.89 -2.41
CA TYR A 117 1.03 3.85 -3.46
C TYR A 117 2.29 4.64 -3.82
N GLN A 118 2.77 4.48 -5.06
CA GLN A 118 3.95 5.22 -5.53
C GLN A 118 3.77 6.74 -5.36
N ILE A 119 2.58 7.25 -5.65
CA ILE A 119 2.24 8.66 -5.44
C ILE A 119 2.39 9.12 -3.98
N ASN A 120 2.15 8.26 -2.98
CA ASN A 120 2.36 8.65 -1.57
C ASN A 120 3.84 8.93 -1.32
N LEU A 121 4.72 8.07 -1.85
CA LEU A 121 6.17 8.23 -1.74
C LEU A 121 6.65 9.46 -2.51
N ASP A 122 6.11 9.70 -3.70
CA ASP A 122 6.44 10.86 -4.52
C ASP A 122 6.01 12.17 -3.83
N LEU A 123 4.84 12.20 -3.20
CA LEU A 123 4.38 13.35 -2.42
C LEU A 123 5.27 13.62 -1.20
N LEU A 124 5.69 12.58 -0.48
CA LEU A 124 6.63 12.73 0.65
C LEU A 124 7.99 13.28 0.17
N LYS A 125 8.54 12.74 -0.93
CA LYS A 125 9.79 13.21 -1.54
C LYS A 125 9.67 14.65 -2.02
N ALA A 126 8.58 15.00 -2.69
CA ALA A 126 8.31 16.35 -3.16
C ALA A 126 8.16 17.36 -2.00
N ALA A 127 7.65 16.92 -0.85
CA ALA A 127 7.61 17.70 0.37
C ALA A 127 8.98 17.75 1.12
N GLY A 128 10.06 17.26 0.52
CA GLY A 128 11.43 17.39 1.03
C GLY A 128 11.90 16.27 1.96
N ALA A 129 11.13 15.18 2.07
CA ALA A 129 11.54 14.00 2.82
C ALA A 129 12.49 13.11 2.01
N LYS A 130 13.38 12.40 2.70
CA LYS A 130 14.22 11.34 2.15
C LYS A 130 13.67 10.00 2.60
N ILE A 131 13.43 9.09 1.66
CA ILE A 131 13.04 7.72 1.98
C ILE A 131 14.29 6.90 2.27
N VAL A 132 14.28 6.17 3.38
CA VAL A 132 15.33 5.24 3.80
C VAL A 132 14.69 3.86 3.92
N GLU A 133 15.00 2.97 3.01
CA GLU A 133 14.45 1.62 3.02
C GLU A 133 15.12 0.77 4.11
N PHE A 134 14.35 -0.12 4.73
CA PHE A 134 14.82 -1.13 5.67
C PHE A 134 13.97 -2.40 5.56
N SER A 135 14.48 -3.53 6.00
CA SER A 135 13.80 -4.82 5.96
C SER A 135 13.57 -5.37 7.37
N PRO A 136 12.33 -5.42 7.86
CA PRO A 136 11.98 -6.16 9.08
C PRO A 136 12.39 -7.64 9.06
N LEU A 137 12.52 -8.25 7.89
CA LEU A 137 12.95 -9.64 7.75
C LEU A 137 14.45 -9.83 8.02
N THR A 138 15.29 -8.87 7.60
CA THR A 138 16.75 -9.10 7.51
C THR A 138 17.61 -8.12 8.29
N ASP A 139 17.17 -6.87 8.46
CA ASP A 139 17.93 -5.89 9.24
C ASP A 139 17.86 -6.24 10.72
N SER A 140 18.97 -6.08 11.45
CA SER A 140 19.00 -6.28 12.89
C SER A 140 18.54 -5.05 13.68
N ARG A 141 18.55 -3.86 13.05
CA ARG A 141 18.18 -2.58 13.67
C ARG A 141 17.52 -1.64 12.68
N LEU A 142 16.64 -0.78 13.17
CA LEU A 142 16.06 0.28 12.37
C LEU A 142 17.13 1.35 12.05
N PRO A 143 17.26 1.80 10.79
CA PRO A 143 18.17 2.89 10.45
C PRO A 143 17.79 4.19 11.15
N GLU A 144 18.72 5.15 11.15
CA GLU A 144 18.50 6.49 11.71
C GLU A 144 17.49 7.29 10.88
N VAL A 145 16.24 7.29 11.34
CA VAL A 145 15.08 7.92 10.69
C VAL A 145 14.28 8.78 11.68
N ASP A 146 13.43 9.65 11.14
CA ASP A 146 12.63 10.62 11.89
C ASP A 146 11.14 10.21 11.99
N ALA A 147 10.69 9.27 11.16
CA ALA A 147 9.42 8.56 11.27
C ALA A 147 9.50 7.27 10.44
N VAL A 148 8.55 6.34 10.64
CA VAL A 148 8.48 5.07 9.91
C VAL A 148 7.10 4.83 9.27
N TYR A 149 7.10 4.32 8.05
CA TYR A 149 5.93 3.91 7.28
C TYR A 149 6.08 2.43 6.91
N LEU A 150 5.19 1.59 7.43
CA LEU A 150 5.06 0.18 7.09
C LEU A 150 3.77 -0.02 6.31
N GLY A 151 3.88 -0.25 5.01
CA GLY A 151 2.74 -0.49 4.14
C GLY A 151 2.17 -1.89 4.28
N GLY A 152 1.41 -2.29 3.27
CA GLY A 152 0.93 -3.67 3.16
C GLY A 152 1.97 -4.61 2.58
N GLY A 153 1.53 -5.84 2.36
CA GLY A 153 2.31 -6.91 1.77
C GLY A 153 1.75 -8.22 2.29
N PHE A 154 2.60 -9.24 2.40
CA PHE A 154 2.21 -10.59 2.79
C PHE A 154 2.92 -11.06 4.06
N PRO A 155 2.88 -10.31 5.19
CA PRO A 155 3.59 -10.71 6.40
C PRO A 155 3.15 -12.07 6.93
N GLU A 156 1.93 -12.53 6.61
CA GLU A 156 1.42 -13.87 6.92
C GLU A 156 2.27 -15.00 6.33
N SER A 157 2.99 -14.76 5.22
CA SER A 157 3.90 -15.73 4.61
C SER A 157 5.28 -15.76 5.28
N PHE A 158 5.58 -14.78 6.14
CA PHE A 158 6.88 -14.59 6.77
C PHE A 158 6.79 -14.43 8.30
N LEU A 159 5.71 -14.91 8.92
CA LEU A 159 5.47 -14.71 10.35
C LEU A 159 6.56 -15.34 11.21
N GLN A 160 7.15 -16.45 10.77
CA GLN A 160 8.21 -17.13 11.50
C GLN A 160 9.49 -16.29 11.52
N GLU A 161 9.89 -15.76 10.37
CA GLU A 161 11.05 -14.91 10.17
C GLU A 161 10.90 -13.59 10.93
N LEU A 162 9.74 -12.93 10.77
CA LEU A 162 9.39 -11.71 11.50
C LEU A 162 9.38 -11.93 13.01
N ALA A 163 8.87 -13.08 13.47
CA ALA A 163 8.89 -13.43 14.90
C ALA A 163 10.30 -13.75 15.41
N ALA A 164 11.16 -14.32 14.57
CA ALA A 164 12.52 -14.71 14.91
C ALA A 164 13.48 -13.52 14.99
N ASN A 165 13.24 -12.43 14.26
CA ASN A 165 14.07 -11.22 14.30
C ASN A 165 13.88 -10.40 15.60
N ARG A 166 14.41 -10.94 16.70
CA ARG A 166 14.25 -10.38 18.06
C ARG A 166 15.01 -9.07 18.25
N GLU A 167 16.19 -8.93 17.66
CA GLU A 167 17.01 -7.72 17.79
C GLU A 167 16.28 -6.52 17.16
N PHE A 168 15.82 -6.67 15.92
CA PHE A 168 15.09 -5.62 15.21
C PHE A 168 13.82 -5.24 15.95
N LYS A 169 13.01 -6.22 16.36
CA LYS A 169 11.80 -5.96 17.14
C LYS A 169 12.09 -5.19 18.42
N SER A 170 13.18 -5.49 19.12
CA SER A 170 13.54 -4.78 20.35
C SER A 170 13.91 -3.32 20.05
N ASP A 171 14.81 -3.09 19.10
CA ASP A 171 15.27 -1.76 18.69
C ASP A 171 14.11 -0.89 18.17
N PHE A 172 13.26 -1.45 17.31
CA PHE A 172 12.09 -0.76 16.76
C PHE A 172 11.12 -0.33 17.87
N LYS A 173 10.75 -1.25 18.78
CA LYS A 173 9.84 -0.96 19.89
C LYS A 173 10.40 0.12 20.81
N GLU A 174 11.70 0.08 21.10
CA GLU A 174 12.36 1.07 21.94
C GLU A 174 12.27 2.47 21.32
N LYS A 175 12.63 2.61 20.03
CA LYS A 175 12.55 3.90 19.31
C LYS A 175 11.12 4.45 19.25
N VAL A 176 10.14 3.58 19.01
CA VAL A 176 8.72 3.99 19.01
C VAL A 176 8.26 4.42 20.41
N LYS A 177 8.68 3.73 21.48
CA LYS A 177 8.40 4.15 22.86
C LYS A 177 9.08 5.48 23.23
N GLN A 178 10.21 5.80 22.61
CA GLN A 178 10.88 7.09 22.73
C GLN A 178 10.24 8.20 21.87
N GLY A 179 9.12 7.91 21.19
CA GLY A 179 8.32 8.90 20.47
C GLY A 179 8.51 8.92 18.95
N LEU A 180 9.23 7.96 18.36
CA LEU A 180 9.38 7.85 16.90
C LEU A 180 7.99 7.69 16.25
N PRO A 181 7.54 8.62 15.38
CA PRO A 181 6.25 8.51 14.71
C PRO A 181 6.20 7.29 13.78
N ALA A 182 5.16 6.47 13.91
CA ALA A 182 5.06 5.18 13.24
C ALA A 182 3.68 4.96 12.63
N TYR A 183 3.63 4.89 11.30
CA TYR A 183 2.42 4.64 10.52
C TYR A 183 2.44 3.24 9.90
N ALA A 184 1.33 2.51 10.00
CA ALA A 184 1.22 1.14 9.52
C ALA A 184 -0.10 0.88 8.75
N GLU A 185 -0.02 0.14 7.66
CA GLU A 185 -1.18 -0.22 6.82
C GLU A 185 -1.29 -1.73 6.62
N CYS A 186 -2.49 -2.31 6.75
CA CYS A 186 -2.83 -3.72 6.53
C CYS A 186 -1.79 -4.70 7.10
N GLY A 187 -0.86 -5.20 6.29
CA GLY A 187 0.23 -6.05 6.76
C GLY A 187 1.08 -5.40 7.86
N GLY A 188 1.38 -4.11 7.74
CA GLY A 188 2.03 -3.33 8.80
C GLY A 188 1.23 -3.30 10.11
N LEU A 189 -0.11 -3.18 10.02
CA LEU A 189 -0.99 -3.25 11.20
C LEU A 189 -0.83 -4.61 11.90
N MET A 190 -0.78 -5.70 11.14
CA MET A 190 -0.57 -7.05 11.69
C MET A 190 0.77 -7.15 12.44
N TYR A 191 1.83 -6.55 11.91
CA TYR A 191 3.14 -6.53 12.55
C TYR A 191 3.18 -5.64 13.81
N PHE A 192 2.37 -4.57 13.85
CA PHE A 192 2.25 -3.72 15.04
C PHE A 192 1.50 -4.38 16.19
N CYS A 193 0.60 -5.32 15.89
CA CYS A 193 -0.15 -6.09 16.88
C CYS A 193 0.76 -6.94 17.78
N ARG A 194 0.19 -7.51 18.85
CA ARG A 194 0.88 -8.43 19.76
C ARG A 194 1.27 -9.72 19.08
N GLN A 195 0.30 -10.30 18.38
CA GLN A 195 0.48 -11.57 17.71
C GLN A 195 -0.41 -11.68 16.49
N VAL A 196 0.03 -12.57 15.59
CA VAL A 196 -0.74 -13.01 14.43
C VAL A 196 -0.86 -14.53 14.52
N LYS A 197 -2.09 -15.03 14.37
CA LYS A 197 -2.41 -16.44 14.19
C LYS A 197 -2.53 -16.73 12.70
N ASP A 198 -1.76 -17.68 12.18
CA ASP A 198 -1.78 -18.07 10.77
C ASP A 198 -3.00 -18.95 10.43
N PHE A 199 -3.05 -19.44 9.19
CA PHE A 199 -4.12 -20.32 8.70
C PHE A 199 -4.14 -21.72 9.36
N GLU A 200 -3.01 -22.16 9.89
CA GLU A 200 -2.85 -23.44 10.58
C GLU A 200 -3.13 -23.32 12.09
N GLY A 201 -3.39 -22.10 12.58
CA GLY A 201 -3.67 -21.80 13.98
C GLY A 201 -2.41 -21.56 14.82
N LYS A 202 -1.22 -21.55 14.22
CA LYS A 202 0.04 -21.24 14.90
C LYS A 202 0.12 -19.75 15.19
N GLU A 203 0.56 -19.42 16.40
CA GLU A 203 0.62 -18.04 16.90
C GLU A 203 2.06 -17.52 16.90
N PHE A 204 2.25 -16.30 16.38
CA PHE A 204 3.56 -15.67 16.25
C PHE A 204 3.56 -14.31 16.92
N GLN A 205 4.52 -14.10 17.83
CA GLN A 205 4.67 -12.83 18.55
C GLN A 205 5.34 -11.76 17.66
N MET A 206 4.65 -10.63 17.52
CA MET A 206 5.05 -9.49 16.68
C MET A 206 5.58 -8.36 17.57
N LEU A 207 5.27 -7.09 17.28
CA LEU A 207 5.82 -5.96 18.01
C LEU A 207 5.09 -5.64 19.34
N ASP A 208 3.83 -6.03 19.51
CA ASP A 208 3.01 -5.64 20.69
C ASP A 208 3.03 -4.12 20.96
N LEU A 209 3.18 -3.33 19.89
CA LEU A 209 2.97 -1.89 19.95
C LEU A 209 1.47 -1.62 20.09
N LEU A 210 0.66 -2.37 19.37
CA LEU A 210 -0.78 -2.45 19.55
C LEU A 210 -1.12 -3.73 20.33
N PRO A 211 -1.67 -3.62 21.55
CA PRO A 211 -2.09 -4.73 22.40
C PRO A 211 -3.36 -5.42 21.84
N ALA A 212 -3.24 -5.97 20.64
CA ALA A 212 -4.29 -6.62 19.87
C ALA A 212 -3.78 -7.91 19.23
N GLU A 213 -4.68 -8.85 18.96
CA GLU A 213 -4.39 -10.15 18.36
C GLU A 213 -5.05 -10.20 16.98
N ILE A 214 -4.30 -10.63 15.97
CA ILE A 214 -4.81 -10.89 14.63
C ILE A 214 -4.98 -12.37 14.41
N GLU A 215 -6.02 -12.76 13.69
CA GLU A 215 -6.13 -14.10 13.11
C GLU A 215 -6.38 -14.03 11.60
N MET A 216 -5.66 -14.87 10.86
CA MET A 216 -5.92 -15.12 9.45
C MET A 216 -7.22 -15.93 9.30
N THR A 217 -7.96 -15.66 8.22
CA THR A 217 -9.25 -16.29 7.94
C THR A 217 -9.28 -16.77 6.50
N SER A 218 -9.95 -17.90 6.25
CA SER A 218 -10.06 -18.48 4.90
C SER A 218 -10.98 -17.70 3.95
N LYS A 219 -11.67 -16.65 4.45
CA LYS A 219 -12.61 -15.84 3.67
C LYS A 219 -12.19 -14.39 3.68
N LEU A 220 -12.33 -13.73 2.53
CA LEU A 220 -12.11 -12.29 2.40
C LEU A 220 -12.98 -11.55 3.41
N GLN A 221 -12.35 -10.76 4.29
CA GLN A 221 -13.05 -10.02 5.34
C GLN A 221 -13.60 -8.70 4.82
N GLU A 222 -12.79 -7.98 4.04
CA GLU A 222 -13.21 -6.71 3.47
C GLU A 222 -12.43 -6.38 2.20
N MET A 223 -13.12 -5.78 1.22
CA MET A 223 -12.51 -5.28 -0.02
C MET A 223 -13.14 -3.96 -0.50
N GLY A 224 -12.33 -3.13 -1.15
CA GLY A 224 -12.75 -2.03 -2.03
C GLY A 224 -12.34 -0.64 -1.53
N TYR A 225 -12.75 0.39 -2.26
CA TYR A 225 -12.44 1.77 -1.90
C TYR A 225 -13.17 2.24 -0.64
N ARG A 226 -12.49 3.06 0.16
CA ARG A 226 -12.99 3.63 1.42
C ARG A 226 -12.70 5.12 1.47
N GLU A 227 -13.61 5.85 2.11
CA GLU A 227 -13.36 7.20 2.60
C GLU A 227 -13.40 7.12 4.13
N VAL A 228 -12.32 7.56 4.77
CA VAL A 228 -12.20 7.65 6.22
C VAL A 228 -12.40 9.10 6.65
N GLU A 229 -13.01 9.30 7.81
CA GLU A 229 -13.09 10.58 8.50
C GLU A 229 -12.45 10.43 9.89
N ALA A 230 -11.54 11.32 10.26
CA ALA A 230 -10.89 11.25 11.55
C ALA A 230 -11.86 11.63 12.69
N SER A 231 -12.14 10.70 13.60
CA SER A 231 -13.01 10.94 14.77
C SER A 231 -12.31 11.75 15.87
N ALA A 232 -10.98 11.77 15.86
CA ALA A 232 -10.10 12.52 16.75
C ALA A 232 -8.79 12.88 16.04
N ASP A 233 -8.04 13.82 16.61
CA ASP A 233 -6.66 14.08 16.20
C ASP A 233 -5.81 12.81 16.35
N ASN A 234 -4.98 12.52 15.34
CA ASN A 234 -4.07 11.39 15.34
C ASN A 234 -2.75 11.76 14.63
N LEU A 235 -1.93 10.74 14.32
CA LEU A 235 -0.63 10.93 13.68
C LEU A 235 -0.72 11.64 12.32
N LEU A 236 -1.76 11.36 11.53
CA LEU A 236 -1.90 11.82 10.14
C LEU A 236 -2.96 12.91 9.96
N PHE A 237 -3.94 12.99 10.86
CA PHE A 237 -5.13 13.80 10.68
C PHE A 237 -5.45 14.68 11.89
N LYS A 238 -6.10 15.80 11.60
CA LYS A 238 -6.94 16.52 12.55
C LYS A 238 -8.36 15.97 12.53
N LYS A 239 -9.05 16.07 13.67
CA LYS A 239 -10.45 15.65 13.78
C LYS A 239 -11.31 16.27 12.65
N GLY A 240 -12.10 15.43 11.98
CA GLY A 240 -12.99 15.81 10.88
C GLY A 240 -12.33 15.80 9.50
N GLU A 241 -11.00 15.69 9.40
CA GLU A 241 -10.33 15.54 8.10
C GLU A 241 -10.66 14.18 7.49
N LYS A 242 -10.72 14.16 6.15
CA LYS A 242 -11.08 12.98 5.37
C LYS A 242 -9.98 12.55 4.44
N ALA A 243 -9.95 11.27 4.11
CA ALA A 243 -9.08 10.74 3.08
C ALA A 243 -9.70 9.51 2.42
N ARG A 244 -9.28 9.24 1.19
CA ARG A 244 -9.67 8.05 0.44
C ARG A 244 -8.54 7.04 0.43
N GLY A 245 -8.91 5.79 0.32
CA GLY A 245 -7.99 4.66 0.28
C GLY A 245 -8.68 3.40 -0.20
N HIS A 246 -8.02 2.27 -0.01
CA HIS A 246 -8.63 0.96 -0.25
C HIS A 246 -8.34 0.01 0.91
N VAL A 247 -9.15 -1.03 1.01
CA VAL A 247 -8.97 -2.13 1.95
C VAL A 247 -9.05 -3.44 1.17
N PHE A 248 -8.21 -4.40 1.51
CA PHE A 248 -8.25 -5.77 1.00
C PHE A 248 -7.52 -6.68 2.00
N HIS A 249 -8.24 -7.50 2.77
CA HIS A 249 -7.59 -8.41 3.71
C HIS A 249 -8.41 -9.65 4.03
N TYR A 250 -7.69 -10.71 4.40
CA TYR A 250 -8.21 -12.00 4.85
C TYR A 250 -8.00 -12.21 6.37
N SER A 251 -7.61 -11.18 7.11
CA SER A 251 -7.38 -11.25 8.56
C SER A 251 -8.41 -10.47 9.35
N ARG A 252 -8.58 -10.74 10.65
CA ARG A 252 -9.38 -9.90 11.55
C ARG A 252 -8.71 -9.73 12.89
N ILE A 253 -9.05 -8.64 13.59
CA ILE A 253 -8.66 -8.45 14.99
C ILE A 253 -9.57 -9.35 15.84
N SER A 254 -9.01 -10.40 16.43
CA SER A 254 -9.75 -11.36 17.25
C SER A 254 -9.90 -10.89 18.70
N LYS A 255 -8.89 -10.18 19.21
CA LYS A 255 -8.92 -9.52 20.53
C LYS A 255 -8.22 -8.17 20.47
N ILE A 256 -8.71 -7.22 21.25
CA ILE A 256 -8.13 -5.88 21.36
C ILE A 256 -8.33 -5.34 22.77
N ASP A 257 -7.26 -4.81 23.37
CA ASP A 257 -7.30 -4.14 24.67
C ASP A 257 -8.10 -2.83 24.57
N GLN A 258 -8.87 -2.50 25.61
CA GLN A 258 -9.70 -1.30 25.68
C GLN A 258 -8.88 0.00 25.59
N LYS A 259 -7.58 -0.04 25.90
CA LYS A 259 -6.70 1.13 25.76
C LYS A 259 -6.37 1.51 24.32
N VAL A 260 -6.65 0.64 23.34
CA VAL A 260 -6.43 0.97 21.92
C VAL A 260 -7.53 1.89 21.44
N LYS A 261 -7.14 3.13 21.14
CA LYS A 261 -8.03 4.15 20.57
C LYS A 261 -8.30 3.83 19.09
N ARG A 262 -9.48 4.20 18.62
CA ARG A 262 -9.90 4.15 17.21
C ARG A 262 -10.20 5.57 16.75
N SER A 263 -9.49 6.02 15.73
CA SER A 263 -9.49 7.41 15.29
C SER A 263 -10.08 7.62 13.90
N TYR A 264 -10.56 6.57 13.22
CA TYR A 264 -11.25 6.67 11.93
C TYR A 264 -12.70 6.23 12.04
N ASN A 265 -13.56 6.93 11.33
CA ASN A 265 -14.92 6.52 11.01
C ASN A 265 -15.02 6.25 9.51
N TYR A 266 -15.50 5.07 9.13
CA TYR A 266 -15.96 4.82 7.76
C TYR A 266 -17.13 3.84 7.78
N ARG A 267 -18.19 4.10 7.00
CA ARG A 267 -19.41 3.26 6.94
C ARG A 267 -19.99 2.89 8.32
N LYS A 268 -19.97 3.82 9.29
CA LYS A 268 -20.39 3.59 10.70
C LYS A 268 -19.55 2.55 11.46
N LYS A 269 -18.35 2.21 10.99
CA LYS A 269 -17.35 1.42 11.70
C LYS A 269 -16.25 2.35 12.23
N GLU A 270 -15.69 1.97 13.37
CA GLU A 270 -14.52 2.62 13.97
C GLU A 270 -13.24 1.83 13.67
N GLU A 271 -12.18 2.53 13.28
CA GLU A 271 -10.90 1.96 12.84
C GLU A 271 -9.76 2.96 13.17
N GLY A 272 -8.55 2.82 12.63
CA GLY A 272 -7.43 3.73 12.88
C GLY A 272 -6.89 3.58 14.30
N TYR A 273 -6.11 2.53 14.52
CA TYR A 273 -5.71 2.04 15.83
C TYR A 273 -4.45 2.73 16.37
N SER A 274 -4.53 3.18 17.61
CA SER A 274 -3.41 3.81 18.32
C SER A 274 -3.40 3.41 19.80
N SER A 275 -2.26 2.93 20.29
CA SER A 275 -1.98 2.70 21.73
C SER A 275 -1.10 3.80 22.34
N LEU A 276 -0.33 4.48 21.49
CA LEU A 276 0.50 5.65 21.78
C LEU A 276 0.15 6.76 20.78
N ASP A 277 0.33 8.02 21.17
CA ASP A 277 -0.07 9.17 20.35
C ASP A 277 0.81 9.37 19.09
N ASN A 278 1.96 8.71 19.02
CA ASN A 278 2.87 8.69 17.87
C ASN A 278 2.67 7.47 16.94
N ILE A 279 1.68 6.62 17.20
CA ILE A 279 1.38 5.43 16.38
C ILE A 279 0.03 5.60 15.71
N LEU A 280 -0.07 5.20 14.45
CA LEU A 280 -1.36 4.97 13.79
C LEU A 280 -1.25 3.75 12.89
N ALA A 281 -2.13 2.78 13.07
CA ALA A 281 -2.20 1.61 12.22
C ALA A 281 -3.62 1.37 11.71
N SER A 282 -3.76 0.90 10.48
CA SER A 282 -5.06 0.72 9.85
C SER A 282 -5.06 -0.41 8.84
N TYR A 283 -6.17 -1.09 8.61
CA TYR A 283 -6.36 -1.96 7.45
C TYR A 283 -6.49 -1.20 6.13
N ILE A 284 -6.66 0.13 6.19
CA ILE A 284 -6.89 0.99 5.02
C ILE A 284 -5.54 1.49 4.52
N HIS A 285 -5.27 1.19 3.25
CA HIS A 285 -4.21 1.80 2.48
C HIS A 285 -4.65 3.19 2.03
N LEU A 286 -4.10 4.23 2.64
CA LEU A 286 -4.50 5.61 2.36
C LEU A 286 -3.85 6.10 1.08
N HIS A 287 -4.61 6.81 0.25
CA HIS A 287 -4.10 7.49 -0.94
C HIS A 287 -3.85 8.96 -0.59
N PHE A 288 -2.60 9.36 -0.37
CA PHE A 288 -2.26 10.68 0.18
C PHE A 288 -2.67 11.83 -0.75
N ALA A 289 -2.76 11.61 -2.06
CA ALA A 289 -3.26 12.62 -3.00
C ALA A 289 -4.76 12.94 -2.80
N SER A 290 -5.51 12.11 -2.05
CA SER A 290 -6.89 12.42 -1.66
C SER A 290 -6.99 13.49 -0.57
N ASN A 291 -5.92 13.67 0.23
CA ASN A 291 -5.79 14.74 1.22
C ASN A 291 -4.32 15.02 1.51
N LEU A 292 -3.80 16.10 0.93
CA LEU A 292 -2.39 16.49 1.06
C LEU A 292 -1.98 16.94 2.47
N GLN A 293 -2.93 17.23 3.37
CA GLN A 293 -2.60 17.54 4.77
C GLN A 293 -1.96 16.35 5.48
N ILE A 294 -2.23 15.10 5.05
CA ILE A 294 -1.58 13.90 5.58
C ILE A 294 -0.05 14.03 5.52
N VAL A 295 0.46 14.43 4.35
CA VAL A 295 1.90 14.60 4.12
C VAL A 295 2.46 15.65 5.06
N LYS A 296 1.79 16.81 5.17
CA LYS A 296 2.22 17.90 6.04
C LYS A 296 2.23 17.46 7.51
N ASN A 297 1.11 16.93 8.01
CA ASN A 297 0.94 16.50 9.40
C ASN A 297 1.99 15.45 9.78
N TYR A 298 2.21 14.47 8.91
CA TYR A 298 3.18 13.41 9.16
C TYR A 298 4.62 13.94 9.23
N LEU A 299 5.01 14.83 8.31
CA LEU A 299 6.34 15.46 8.32
C LEU A 299 6.53 16.43 9.50
N GLU A 300 5.49 17.11 9.95
CA GLU A 300 5.55 17.93 11.17
C GLU A 300 5.81 17.07 12.41
N LYS A 301 5.16 15.90 12.52
CA LYS A 301 5.41 14.94 13.61
C LYS A 301 6.84 14.40 13.56
N ALA A 302 7.33 14.05 12.37
CA ALA A 302 8.72 13.63 12.18
C ALA A 302 9.71 14.75 12.57
N LEU A 303 9.43 16.00 12.22
CA LEU A 303 10.26 17.15 12.59
C LEU A 303 10.30 17.39 14.12
N ILE A 304 9.17 17.22 14.80
CA ILE A 304 9.11 17.33 16.27
C ILE A 304 10.01 16.28 16.91
N TYR A 305 9.90 15.01 16.48
CA TYR A 305 10.75 13.93 16.97
C TYR A 305 12.23 14.16 16.67
N LYS A 306 12.56 14.63 15.45
CA LYS A 306 13.93 14.98 15.08
C LYS A 306 14.54 16.02 16.02
N LYS A 307 13.76 17.06 16.35
CA LYS A 307 14.20 18.12 17.27
C LYS A 307 14.40 17.62 18.69
N SER A 308 13.57 16.69 19.17
CA SER A 308 13.71 16.12 20.52
C SER A 308 14.91 15.19 20.68
N ARG A 309 15.46 14.64 19.59
CA ARG A 309 16.71 13.85 19.62
C ARG A 309 17.99 14.70 19.59
N GLY A 310 17.89 15.93 19.08
CA GLY A 310 19.02 16.85 18.93
C GLY A 310 19.15 17.87 20.06
N ALA A 311 18.21 17.88 21.01
CA ALA A 311 18.21 18.69 22.23
C ALA A 311 18.69 17.85 23.42
#